data_AF-A0A2V6FFK8-F1
#
_entry.id   AF-A0A2V6FFK8-F1
#
_cell.length_a   1.000
_cell.length_b   1.000
_cell.length_c   1.000
_cell.angle_alpha   90.00
_cell.angle_beta   90.00
_cell.angle_gamma   90.00
#
_symmetry.space_group_name_H-M   'P 1'
#
loop_
_entity.id
_entity.type
_entity.pdbx_description
1 polymer ?
#
loop_
_entity_poly.entity_id
_entity_poly.type
_entity_poly.pdbx_seq_one_letter_code
_entity_poly.pdbx_strand_id
1 'polypeptide(L)' 'HGVETYPGTGIGLAIVQKGVERLGGRVGLESAEGQGSKFWIELKKGPA' A
#
# COMPACT_ATOMS: atom_id res chain seq x y z
N HIS A 1 12.96 20.50 6.52
CA HIS A 1 13.37 19.16 7.00
C HIS A 1 13.51 18.26 5.80
N GLY A 2 14.74 18.10 5.31
CA GLY A 2 15.06 17.43 4.05
C GLY A 2 14.91 15.92 4.15
N VAL A 3 14.70 15.31 2.99
CA VAL A 3 14.51 13.86 2.75
C VAL A 3 15.63 12.96 3.30
N GLU A 4 16.69 13.55 3.86
CA GLU A 4 17.91 12.90 4.33
C GLU A 4 17.80 12.27 5.74
N THR A 5 16.73 12.52 6.51
CA THR A 5 16.68 12.07 7.91
C THR A 5 16.22 10.62 8.09
N TYR A 6 15.61 9.98 7.09
CA TYR A 6 15.21 8.58 7.18
C TYR A 6 15.38 7.88 5.83
N PRO A 7 16.45 7.09 5.62
CA PRO A 7 16.51 6.21 4.47
C PRO A 7 15.25 5.34 4.51
N GLY A 8 14.40 5.47 3.48
CA GLY A 8 13.19 4.68 3.38
C GLY A 8 13.58 3.20 3.41
N THR A 9 13.20 2.50 4.47
CA THR A 9 13.59 1.09 4.70
C THR A 9 12.94 0.12 3.71
N GLY A 10 12.14 0.62 2.76
CA GLY A 10 11.39 -0.20 1.79
C GLY A 10 10.21 -0.97 2.40
N ILE A 11 9.97 -0.87 3.72
CA ILE A 11 8.95 -1.68 4.41
C ILE A 11 7.52 -1.16 4.27
N GLY A 12 7.32 0.04 3.69
CA GLY A 12 6.01 0.71 3.66
C GLY A 12 4.91 -0.15 3.05
N LEU A 13 5.17 -0.79 1.90
CA LEU A 13 4.19 -1.67 1.25
C LEU A 13 3.94 -2.96 2.03
N ALA A 14 4.95 -3.49 2.73
CA ALA A 14 4.78 -4.65 3.62
C ALA A 14 3.90 -4.32 4.83
N ILE A 15 4.00 -3.09 5.37
CA ILE A 15 3.10 -2.60 6.43
C ILE A 15 1.67 -2.49 5.90
N VAL A 16 1.49 -1.89 4.71
CA VAL A 16 0.17 -1.75 4.08
C VAL A 16 -0.47 -3.13 3.84
N GLN A 17 0.27 -4.06 3.24
CA GLN A 17 -0.20 -5.42 2.97
C GLN A 17 -0.67 -6.12 4.25
N LYS A 18 0.18 -6.15 5.29
CA LYS A 18 -0.20 -6.74 6.59
C LYS A 18 -1.40 -6.06 7.22
N GLY A 19 -1.52 -4.74 7.11
CA GLY A 19 -2.66 -3.98 7.63
C GLY A 19 -3.97 -4.36 6.94
N VAL A 20 -3.95 -4.41 5.61
CA VAL A 20 -5.12 -4.77 4.79
C VAL A 20 -5.53 -6.23 5.00
N GLU A 21 -4.58 -7.15 5.09
CA GLU A 21 -4.84 -8.57 5.41
C GLU A 21 -5.50 -8.73 6.78
N ARG A 22 -5.04 -7.99 7.80
CA ARG A 22 -5.66 -7.99 9.14
C ARG A 22 -7.10 -7.48 9.14
N LEU A 23 -7.42 -6.56 8.24
CA LEU A 23 -8.78 -6.05 8.02
C LEU A 23 -9.64 -7.01 7.17
N GLY A 24 -9.09 -8.16 6.74
CA GLY A 24 -9.76 -9.10 5.85
C GLY A 24 -10.02 -8.54 4.46
N GLY A 25 -9.24 -7.54 4.05
CA GLY A 25 -9.28 -6.91 2.73
C GLY A 25 -8.24 -7.49 1.77
N ARG A 26 -8.06 -6.81 0.64
CA ARG A 26 -7.09 -7.13 -0.41
C ARG A 26 -6.36 -5.87 -0.86
N VAL A 27 -5.11 -6.02 -1.29
CA VAL A 27 -4.29 -4.95 -1.84
C VAL A 27 -3.62 -5.43 -3.12
N GLY A 28 -3.38 -4.53 -4.06
CA GLY A 28 -2.66 -4.85 -5.29
C GLY A 28 -2.04 -3.64 -5.97
N LEU A 29 -1.34 -3.93 -7.07
CA LEU A 29 -0.64 -2.98 -7.91
C LEU A 29 -0.95 -3.30 -9.37
N GLU A 30 -1.34 -2.30 -10.13
CA GLU A 30 -1.38 -2.31 -11.58
C GLU A 30 -0.30 -1.34 -12.07
N SER A 31 0.68 -1.81 -12.83
CA SER A 31 1.78 -0.96 -13.32
C SER A 31 2.21 -1.40 -14.71
N ALA A 32 2.54 -0.41 -15.54
CA ALA A 32 3.14 -0.61 -16.85
C ALA A 32 4.21 0.47 -17.06
N GLU A 33 5.32 0.11 -17.70
CA GLU A 33 6.42 1.03 -17.99
C GLU A 33 5.89 2.24 -18.79
N GLY A 34 6.32 3.44 -18.38
CA GLY A 34 5.89 4.70 -19.01
C GLY A 34 4.44 5.14 -18.69
N GLN A 35 3.64 4.32 -18.00
CA GLN A 35 2.25 4.65 -17.62
C GLN A 35 2.06 4.90 -16.13
N GLY A 36 3.11 4.65 -15.34
CA GLY A 36 3.09 4.80 -13.89
C GLY A 36 2.51 3.58 -13.17
N SER A 37 2.07 3.80 -11.93
CA SER A 37 1.66 2.76 -11.00
C SER A 37 0.37 3.13 -10.30
N LYS A 38 -0.58 2.20 -10.25
CA LYS A 38 -1.84 2.31 -9.52
C LYS A 38 -1.87 1.26 -8.42
N PHE A 39 -1.82 1.72 -7.17
CA PHE A 39 -2.01 0.89 -5.99
C PHE A 39 -3.48 0.96 -5.57
N TRP A 40 -4.07 -0.16 -5.20
CA TRP A 40 -5.46 -0.24 -4.78
C TRP A 40 -5.63 -1.09 -3.53
N ILE A 41 -6.67 -0.78 -2.76
CA ILE A 41 -7.06 -1.51 -1.56
C ILE A 41 -8.57 -1.77 -1.65
N GLU A 42 -8.97 -3.00 -1.38
CA GLU A 42 -10.36 -3.41 -1.23
C GLU A 42 -10.59 -3.83 0.22
N LEU A 43 -11.52 -3.17 0.91
CA LEU A 43 -11.91 -3.52 2.28
C LEU A 43 -13.36 -4.01 2.29
N LYS A 44 -13.67 -4.90 3.24
CA LYS A 44 -15.07 -5.27 3.50
C LYS A 44 -15.82 -4.04 4.00
N LYS A 45 -17.04 -3.85 3.50
CA LYS A 45 -17.94 -2.82 4.03
C LYS A 45 -18.18 -3.11 5.51
N GLY A 46 -18.04 -2.09 6.35
CA GLY A 46 -18.41 -2.17 7.75
C GLY A 46 -19.91 -2.40 7.94
N PRO A 47 -20.35 -2.76 9.15
CA PRO A 47 -21.77 -2.78 9.47
C PRO A 47 -22.41 -1.40 9.20
N ALA A 48 -23.70 -1.42 8.86
CA ALA A 48 -24.49 -0.22 8.61
C ALA A 48 -24.76 0.55 9.92
#